data_AF-X8CHB6-F1
#
_entry.id   AF-X8CHB6-F1
#
_cell.length_a   1.000
_cell.length_b   1.000
_cell.length_c   1.000
_cell.angle_alpha   90.00
_cell.angle_beta   90.00
_cell.angle_gamma   90.00
#
_symmetry.space_group_name_H-M   'P 1'
#
loop_
_entity.id
_entity.type
_entity.pdbx_description
1 polymer ?
#
loop_
_entity_poly.entity_id
_entity_poly.type
_entity_poly.pdbx_seq_one_letter_code
_entity_poly.pdbx_strand_id
1 'polypeptide(L)'
;MAGADRPGGEVTARFLISACGVLTVPNLPDIDGVDSFAGVTMHTARWDHGQDLRGKRVAVIGTGASAVQVIPEIAPIVSSLTVFQRTPIWCFPKLDVPLPAPARWAMRIPGGKALQRLLSQAYVELTFPISAHYFTVIPLAKRMAALGRAYLRRQVRDPVVREQLTPRYAVGCKRPGFHNGYLATFNRDNVRLVTEPIDKITPDAVATTDGETHEIDVLILATGFKVMDPDSVPTFAVTGSGGRSLSRFWDEHRLQAYEGVTVPGFPNLFTVFGPYGYVGSSYFALIEAQTHHIVRCLKRAERLGATRVEVSEEANDRYFAEMMRRRHRQIFWQDSCGLANSYYFDKNGDVPLRPGTTPEVYWRSRRFDLDDYRFTG
;
A
#
# COMPACT_ATOMS: atom_id res chain seq x y z
N MET A 1 15.35 30.52 6.01
CA MET A 1 14.58 30.10 4.82
C MET A 1 15.53 30.15 3.65
N ALA A 2 16.14 29.02 3.29
CA ALA A 2 16.97 28.91 2.10
C ALA A 2 16.09 28.43 0.95
N GLY A 3 16.15 29.14 -0.18
CA GLY A 3 15.31 28.93 -1.35
C GLY A 3 15.43 27.52 -1.92
N ALA A 4 14.32 26.79 -1.88
CA ALA A 4 14.11 25.58 -2.65
C ALA A 4 13.45 25.99 -3.96
N ASP A 5 14.23 26.40 -4.97
CA ASP A 5 13.72 26.51 -6.35
C ASP A 5 14.84 26.57 -7.42
N ARG A 6 15.83 25.68 -7.29
CA ARG A 6 16.68 25.29 -8.43
C ARG A 6 16.73 23.77 -8.51
N PRO A 7 16.32 23.15 -9.64
CA PRO A 7 16.65 21.75 -9.89
C PRO A 7 18.18 21.62 -9.91
N GLY A 8 18.74 20.79 -9.01
CA GLY A 8 20.18 20.45 -9.02
C GLY A 8 21.10 21.25 -8.09
N GLY A 9 20.62 21.76 -6.94
CA GLY A 9 21.47 22.37 -5.91
C GLY A 9 21.85 21.40 -4.77
N GLU A 10 23.02 21.61 -4.16
CA GLU A 10 23.40 20.93 -2.91
C GLU A 10 22.70 21.61 -1.71
N VAL A 11 22.06 20.81 -0.85
CA VAL A 11 21.45 21.27 0.40
C VAL A 11 22.07 20.51 1.55
N THR A 12 22.74 21.24 2.45
CA THR A 12 23.26 20.67 3.70
C THR A 12 22.23 20.85 4.81
N ALA A 13 21.86 19.75 5.48
CA ALA A 13 20.98 19.75 6.64
C ALA A 13 21.55 18.85 7.73
N ARG A 14 21.32 19.20 8.99
CA ARG A 14 21.75 18.37 10.13
C ARG A 14 20.94 17.08 10.24
N PHE A 15 19.63 17.16 9.99
CA PHE A 15 18.69 16.04 10.09
C PHE A 15 17.93 15.89 8.78
N LEU A 16 17.76 14.66 8.33
CA LEU A 16 16.98 14.30 7.14
C LEU A 16 15.76 13.48 7.56
N ILE A 17 14.57 13.97 7.23
CA ILE A 17 13.31 13.25 7.45
C ILE A 17 12.78 12.82 6.08
N SER A 18 12.91 11.53 5.76
CA SER A 18 12.33 10.94 4.57
C SER A 18 10.85 10.66 4.78
N ALA A 19 10.00 11.40 4.08
CA ALA A 19 8.55 11.20 4.04
C ALA A 19 8.05 10.88 2.62
N CYS A 20 8.86 10.13 1.84
CA CYS A 20 8.56 9.81 0.44
C CYS A 20 7.34 8.88 0.26
N GLY A 21 6.92 8.20 1.32
CA GLY A 21 5.87 7.18 1.27
C GLY A 21 6.30 5.93 0.50
N VAL A 22 5.37 4.97 0.38
CA VAL A 22 5.65 3.64 -0.23
C VAL A 22 4.77 3.31 -1.44
N LEU A 23 3.81 4.19 -1.76
CA LEU A 23 2.92 4.07 -2.92
C LEU A 23 3.21 5.23 -3.89
N THR A 24 4.49 5.42 -4.21
CA THR A 24 4.97 6.59 -4.98
C THR A 24 5.58 6.23 -6.33
N VAL A 25 6.36 5.14 -6.39
CA VAL A 25 7.00 4.62 -7.62
C VAL A 25 6.07 3.62 -8.31
N PRO A 26 5.49 3.94 -9.49
CA PRO A 26 4.70 3.00 -10.27
C PRO A 26 5.44 1.69 -10.56
N ASN A 27 4.73 0.57 -10.52
CA ASN A 27 5.28 -0.71 -10.94
C ASN A 27 4.80 -1.03 -12.36
N LEU A 28 5.65 -0.74 -13.36
CA LEU A 28 5.33 -1.08 -14.75
C LEU A 28 5.44 -2.61 -14.94
N PRO A 29 4.55 -3.21 -15.74
CA PRO A 29 4.61 -4.64 -16.00
C PRO A 29 5.79 -4.95 -16.93
N ASP A 30 6.45 -6.07 -16.69
CA ASP A 30 7.45 -6.65 -17.59
C ASP A 30 6.72 -7.46 -18.66
N ILE A 31 6.31 -6.79 -19.74
CA ILE A 31 5.57 -7.36 -20.88
C ILE A 31 6.23 -6.83 -22.15
N ASP A 32 6.57 -7.72 -23.09
CA ASP A 32 7.16 -7.33 -24.37
C ASP A 32 6.24 -6.35 -25.12
N GLY A 33 6.83 -5.29 -25.68
CA GLY A 33 6.12 -4.25 -26.43
C GLY A 33 5.29 -3.25 -25.61
N VAL A 34 5.28 -3.31 -24.27
CA VAL A 34 4.51 -2.35 -23.44
C VAL A 34 4.91 -0.89 -23.68
N ASP A 35 6.20 -0.63 -23.93
CA ASP A 35 6.75 0.71 -24.15
C ASP A 35 6.64 1.18 -25.61
N SER A 36 6.25 0.30 -26.54
CA SER A 36 6.15 0.58 -27.98
C SER A 36 4.71 0.57 -28.52
N PHE A 37 3.72 0.46 -27.63
CA PHE A 37 2.31 0.64 -27.99
C PHE A 37 2.11 2.02 -28.67
N ALA A 38 1.50 2.04 -29.86
CA ALA A 38 1.36 3.27 -30.64
C ALA A 38 0.20 4.17 -30.15
N GLY A 39 -0.73 3.59 -29.37
CA GLY A 39 -1.80 4.33 -28.72
C GLY A 39 -1.35 5.00 -27.41
N VAL A 40 -2.33 5.33 -26.56
CA VAL A 40 -2.05 6.02 -25.30
C VAL A 40 -1.80 5.01 -24.17
N THR A 41 -0.63 5.06 -23.54
CA THR A 41 -0.35 4.31 -22.30
C THR A 41 -0.34 5.24 -21.10
N MET A 42 -1.06 4.88 -20.04
CA MET A 42 -1.01 5.62 -18.76
C MET A 42 -1.05 4.70 -17.55
N HIS A 43 -0.23 4.98 -16.55
CA HIS A 43 -0.34 4.34 -15.24
C HIS A 43 -1.33 5.10 -14.35
N THR A 44 -2.14 4.39 -13.57
CA THR A 44 -3.17 5.01 -12.70
C THR A 44 -2.63 6.09 -11.73
N ALA A 45 -1.35 6.04 -11.39
CA ALA A 45 -0.67 7.03 -10.54
C ALA A 45 -0.08 8.25 -11.29
N ARG A 46 -0.12 8.23 -12.62
CA ARG A 46 0.36 9.27 -13.54
C ARG A 46 -0.73 9.48 -14.61
N TRP A 47 -1.96 9.70 -14.14
CA TRP A 47 -3.12 9.82 -15.00
C TRP A 47 -3.02 11.08 -15.87
N ASP A 48 -3.19 10.93 -17.19
CA ASP A 48 -3.24 12.04 -18.12
C ASP A 48 -4.69 12.54 -18.26
N HIS A 49 -4.99 13.67 -17.60
CA HIS A 49 -6.31 14.30 -17.64
C HIS A 49 -6.65 14.95 -18.99
N GLY A 50 -5.69 15.06 -19.91
CA GLY A 50 -5.92 15.54 -21.27
C GLY A 50 -6.59 14.50 -22.20
N GLN A 51 -6.64 13.24 -21.79
CA GLN A 51 -7.16 12.14 -22.62
C GLN A 51 -8.67 11.96 -22.43
N ASP A 52 -9.43 12.10 -23.52
CA ASP A 52 -10.85 11.74 -23.56
C ASP A 52 -11.01 10.25 -23.88
N LEU A 53 -11.59 9.47 -22.96
CA LEU A 53 -11.79 8.03 -23.14
C LEU A 53 -13.10 7.69 -23.87
N ARG A 54 -13.97 8.67 -24.14
CA ARG A 54 -15.29 8.43 -24.75
C ARG A 54 -15.16 7.75 -26.10
N GLY A 55 -15.87 6.64 -26.28
CA GLY A 55 -15.89 5.88 -27.53
C GLY A 55 -14.59 5.14 -27.88
N LYS A 56 -13.55 5.20 -27.04
CA LYS A 56 -12.30 4.47 -27.25
C LYS A 56 -12.40 3.02 -26.81
N ARG A 57 -11.56 2.16 -27.39
CA ARG A 57 -11.33 0.78 -26.95
C ARG A 57 -10.22 0.81 -25.91
N VAL A 58 -10.53 0.38 -24.68
CA VAL A 58 -9.61 0.55 -23.54
C VAL A 58 -9.25 -0.81 -22.95
N ALA A 59 -7.96 -1.03 -22.71
CA ALA A 59 -7.48 -2.12 -21.86
C ALA A 59 -7.13 -1.61 -20.47
N VAL A 60 -7.43 -2.42 -19.44
CA VAL A 60 -6.90 -2.24 -18.08
C VAL A 60 -6.10 -3.47 -17.70
N ILE A 61 -4.81 -3.32 -17.41
CA ILE A 61 -3.98 -4.40 -16.85
C ILE A 61 -3.93 -4.26 -15.32
N GLY A 62 -4.42 -5.29 -14.63
CA GLY A 62 -4.44 -5.37 -13.18
C GLY A 62 -5.81 -5.06 -12.56
N THR A 63 -6.11 -5.74 -11.45
CA THR A 63 -7.38 -5.66 -10.74
C THR A 63 -7.21 -5.28 -9.25
N GLY A 64 -6.16 -4.51 -8.96
CA GLY A 64 -5.90 -3.96 -7.63
C GLY A 64 -6.89 -2.85 -7.24
N ALA A 65 -6.65 -2.21 -6.09
CA ALA A 65 -7.53 -1.16 -5.56
C ALA A 65 -7.77 0.00 -6.55
N SER A 66 -6.75 0.40 -7.33
CA SER A 66 -6.89 1.43 -8.36
C SER A 66 -7.87 1.01 -9.45
N ALA A 67 -7.72 -0.20 -10.00
CA ALA A 67 -8.60 -0.73 -11.04
C ALA A 67 -10.05 -0.88 -10.56
N VAL A 68 -10.24 -1.34 -9.32
CA VAL A 68 -11.56 -1.47 -8.69
C VAL A 68 -12.35 -0.15 -8.69
N GLN A 69 -11.64 1.00 -8.67
CA GLN A 69 -12.25 2.32 -8.75
C GLN A 69 -12.34 2.84 -10.20
N VAL A 70 -11.31 2.64 -11.02
CA VAL A 70 -11.27 3.16 -12.40
C VAL A 70 -12.27 2.45 -13.32
N ILE A 71 -12.30 1.12 -13.29
CA ILE A 71 -13.12 0.28 -14.18
C ILE A 71 -14.61 0.69 -14.20
N PRO A 72 -15.32 0.80 -13.05
CA PRO A 72 -16.73 1.16 -13.06
C PRO A 72 -17.01 2.58 -13.58
N GLU A 73 -16.06 3.50 -13.47
CA GLU A 73 -16.22 4.88 -13.92
C GLU A 73 -16.00 5.03 -15.43
N ILE A 74 -15.08 4.26 -16.03
CA ILE A 74 -14.78 4.34 -17.46
C ILE A 74 -15.68 3.42 -18.31
N ALA A 75 -16.13 2.29 -17.76
CA ALA A 75 -16.93 1.31 -18.50
C ALA A 75 -18.20 1.89 -19.17
N PRO A 76 -18.92 2.88 -18.58
CA PRO A 76 -20.08 3.50 -19.22
C PRO A 76 -19.76 4.38 -20.43
N ILE A 77 -18.53 4.89 -20.56
CA ILE A 77 -18.19 5.92 -21.55
C ILE A 77 -17.33 5.41 -22.71
N VAL A 78 -16.60 4.32 -22.52
CA VAL A 78 -15.75 3.68 -23.55
C VAL A 78 -16.57 2.81 -24.51
N SER A 79 -16.11 2.62 -25.74
CA SER A 79 -16.80 1.74 -26.70
C SER A 79 -16.64 0.27 -26.33
N SER A 80 -15.44 -0.13 -25.89
CA SER A 80 -15.17 -1.43 -25.29
C SER A 80 -14.13 -1.32 -24.16
N LEU A 81 -14.25 -2.20 -23.17
CA LEU A 81 -13.32 -2.31 -22.05
C LEU A 81 -12.87 -3.76 -21.88
N THR A 82 -11.57 -4.02 -22.05
CA THR A 82 -10.97 -5.32 -21.78
C THR A 82 -10.14 -5.26 -20.50
N VAL A 83 -10.49 -6.07 -19.50
CA VAL A 83 -9.82 -6.11 -18.20
C VAL A 83 -8.97 -7.38 -18.11
N PHE A 84 -7.65 -7.21 -18.06
CA PHE A 84 -6.69 -8.30 -17.92
C PHE A 84 -6.43 -8.58 -16.44
N GLN A 85 -6.90 -9.75 -15.98
CA GLN A 85 -6.83 -10.16 -14.59
C GLN A 85 -5.91 -11.36 -14.42
N ARG A 86 -4.75 -11.13 -13.77
CA ARG A 86 -3.87 -12.23 -13.34
C ARG A 86 -4.37 -12.93 -12.08
N THR A 87 -4.81 -12.17 -11.08
CA THR A 87 -5.29 -12.74 -9.81
C THR A 87 -6.46 -11.89 -9.30
N PRO A 88 -7.66 -12.46 -9.12
CA PRO A 88 -8.82 -11.72 -8.63
C PRO A 88 -8.63 -11.16 -7.23
N ILE A 89 -9.31 -10.05 -6.95
CA ILE A 89 -9.33 -9.38 -5.64
C ILE A 89 -10.61 -9.72 -4.88
N TRP A 90 -10.51 -9.99 -3.58
CA TRP A 90 -11.70 -10.01 -2.72
C TRP A 90 -12.34 -8.62 -2.72
N CYS A 91 -13.56 -8.50 -3.23
CA CYS A 91 -14.32 -7.25 -3.25
C CYS A 91 -15.57 -7.35 -2.38
N PHE A 92 -15.77 -6.36 -1.52
CA PHE A 92 -16.88 -6.26 -0.59
C PHE A 92 -17.69 -4.97 -0.85
N PRO A 93 -18.95 -4.87 -0.36
CA PRO A 93 -19.70 -3.63 -0.44
C PRO A 93 -18.99 -2.50 0.32
N LYS A 94 -19.04 -1.29 -0.25
CA LYS A 94 -18.54 -0.07 0.39
C LYS A 94 -19.69 0.63 1.09
N LEU A 95 -19.60 0.78 2.41
CA LEU A 95 -20.53 1.62 3.18
C LEU A 95 -20.24 3.09 2.89
N ASP A 96 -20.82 3.60 1.81
CA ASP A 96 -20.63 4.97 1.33
C ASP A 96 -21.96 5.72 1.41
N VAL A 97 -22.26 6.24 2.60
CA VAL A 97 -23.51 6.97 2.86
C VAL A 97 -23.20 8.46 3.01
N PRO A 98 -24.03 9.36 2.44
CA PRO A 98 -23.89 10.78 2.68
C PRO A 98 -23.94 11.06 4.19
N LEU A 99 -22.99 11.85 4.67
CA LEU A 99 -22.88 12.17 6.09
C LEU A 99 -24.14 12.93 6.55
N PRO A 100 -25.01 12.36 7.40
CA PRO A 100 -26.31 12.95 7.72
C PRO A 100 -26.20 14.31 8.42
N ALA A 101 -27.18 15.21 8.24
CA ALA A 101 -27.18 16.53 8.87
C ALA A 101 -27.02 16.49 10.40
N PRO A 102 -27.67 15.57 11.15
CA PRO A 102 -27.45 15.45 12.59
C PRO A 102 -26.01 15.07 12.95
N ALA A 103 -25.39 14.16 12.18
CA ALA A 103 -23.99 13.78 12.39
C ALA A 103 -23.04 14.97 12.12
N ARG A 104 -23.30 15.75 11.07
CA ARG A 104 -22.55 16.99 10.78
C ARG A 104 -22.69 18.00 11.92
N TRP A 105 -23.89 18.17 12.46
CA TRP A 105 -24.14 19.05 13.61
C TRP A 105 -23.42 18.55 14.87
N ALA A 106 -23.49 17.26 15.16
CA ALA A 106 -22.80 16.64 16.31
C ALA A 106 -21.28 16.78 16.22
N MET A 107 -20.69 16.87 15.02
CA MET A 107 -19.26 17.16 14.87
C MET A 107 -18.90 18.64 15.09
N ARG A 108 -19.88 19.56 15.13
CA ARG A 108 -19.64 21.00 15.35
C ARG A 108 -19.66 21.39 16.82
N ILE A 109 -20.28 20.61 17.70
CA ILE A 109 -20.27 20.86 19.14
C ILE A 109 -18.88 20.58 19.75
N PRO A 110 -18.51 21.21 20.88
CA PRO A 110 -17.24 20.93 21.56
C PRO A 110 -17.05 19.44 21.84
N GLY A 111 -15.88 18.90 21.48
CA GLY A 111 -15.57 17.46 21.62
C GLY A 111 -16.16 16.56 20.51
N GLY A 112 -17.09 17.05 19.69
CA GLY A 112 -17.76 16.27 18.65
C GLY A 112 -16.82 15.64 17.63
N LYS A 113 -15.85 16.43 17.11
CA LYS A 113 -14.81 15.91 16.21
C LYS A 113 -13.90 14.88 16.87
N ALA A 114 -13.60 15.06 18.17
CA ALA A 114 -12.76 14.12 18.91
C ALA A 114 -13.47 12.78 19.10
N LEU A 115 -14.77 12.81 19.43
CA LEU A 115 -15.60 11.61 19.52
C LEU A 115 -15.73 10.91 18.17
N GLN A 116 -16.01 11.65 17.08
CA GLN A 116 -16.07 11.05 15.75
C GLN A 116 -14.73 10.40 15.38
N ARG A 117 -13.61 11.07 15.66
CA ARG A 117 -12.28 10.53 15.38
C ARG A 117 -12.05 9.25 16.17
N LEU A 118 -12.42 9.22 17.47
CA LEU A 118 -12.33 8.04 18.30
C LEU A 118 -13.15 6.88 17.73
N LEU A 119 -14.42 7.12 17.37
CA LEU A 119 -15.29 6.11 16.78
C LEU A 119 -14.75 5.58 15.45
N SER A 120 -14.27 6.48 14.57
CA SER A 120 -13.67 6.11 13.30
C SER A 120 -12.38 5.30 13.50
N GLN A 121 -11.54 5.67 14.47
CA GLN A 121 -10.32 4.94 14.78
C GLN A 121 -10.62 3.59 15.39
N ALA A 122 -11.59 3.49 16.30
CA ALA A 122 -12.01 2.21 16.89
C ALA A 122 -12.56 1.26 15.82
N TYR A 123 -13.36 1.78 14.87
CA TYR A 123 -13.83 1.01 13.73
C TYR A 123 -12.67 0.48 12.89
N VAL A 124 -11.75 1.37 12.46
CA VAL A 124 -10.58 0.96 11.67
C VAL A 124 -9.71 -0.03 12.44
N GLU A 125 -9.46 0.21 13.72
CA GLU A 125 -8.65 -0.66 14.60
C GLU A 125 -9.21 -2.08 14.64
N LEU A 126 -10.53 -2.21 14.84
CA LEU A 126 -11.21 -3.48 14.89
C LEU A 126 -11.16 -4.20 13.54
N THR A 127 -11.47 -3.50 12.44
CA THR A 127 -11.63 -4.14 11.12
C THR A 127 -10.31 -4.37 10.37
N PHE A 128 -9.23 -3.66 10.74
CA PHE A 128 -7.92 -3.78 10.08
C PHE A 128 -6.82 -4.27 11.04
N PRO A 129 -6.15 -3.46 11.91
CA PRO A 129 -5.07 -3.94 12.76
C PRO A 129 -5.40 -5.18 13.60
N ILE A 130 -6.49 -5.18 14.35
CA ILE A 130 -6.85 -6.31 15.21
C ILE A 130 -7.17 -7.54 14.36
N SER A 131 -8.02 -7.37 13.35
CA SER A 131 -8.43 -8.45 12.44
C SER A 131 -7.25 -9.06 11.65
N ALA A 132 -6.30 -8.23 11.23
CA ALA A 132 -5.16 -8.66 10.44
C ALA A 132 -4.01 -9.20 11.30
N HIS A 133 -3.71 -8.60 12.46
CA HIS A 133 -2.52 -8.97 13.25
C HIS A 133 -2.77 -10.00 14.34
N TYR A 134 -4.02 -10.21 14.72
CA TYR A 134 -4.44 -11.20 15.71
C TYR A 134 -5.40 -12.23 15.09
N PHE A 135 -5.24 -12.48 13.79
CA PHE A 135 -6.09 -13.36 12.99
C PHE A 135 -6.20 -14.78 13.58
N THR A 136 -5.08 -15.34 14.06
CA THR A 136 -5.09 -16.69 14.64
C THR A 136 -5.79 -16.77 15.99
N VAL A 137 -5.99 -15.61 16.65
CA VAL A 137 -6.61 -15.49 17.97
C VAL A 137 -8.09 -15.10 17.87
N ILE A 138 -8.47 -14.37 16.81
CA ILE A 138 -9.82 -13.81 16.64
C ILE A 138 -10.47 -14.41 15.38
N PRO A 139 -11.54 -15.22 15.51
CA PRO A 139 -12.12 -15.97 14.39
C PRO A 139 -12.97 -15.13 13.42
N LEU A 140 -12.80 -13.81 13.38
CA LEU A 140 -13.67 -12.87 12.64
C LEU A 140 -13.64 -13.10 11.13
N ALA A 141 -12.52 -13.57 10.60
CA ALA A 141 -12.31 -13.73 9.17
C ALA A 141 -12.90 -15.03 8.57
N LYS A 142 -13.25 -16.04 9.38
CA LYS A 142 -13.72 -17.35 8.90
C LYS A 142 -14.99 -17.23 8.03
N ARG A 143 -15.81 -16.21 8.26
CA ARG A 143 -17.06 -15.96 7.52
C ARG A 143 -16.92 -14.97 6.37
N MET A 144 -15.80 -14.26 6.27
CA MET A 144 -15.61 -13.20 5.28
C MET A 144 -15.55 -13.75 3.86
N ALA A 145 -14.95 -14.93 3.64
CA ALA A 145 -14.91 -15.56 2.32
C ALA A 145 -16.33 -15.91 1.82
N ALA A 146 -17.20 -16.40 2.71
CA ALA A 146 -18.60 -16.68 2.37
C ALA A 146 -19.36 -15.40 2.02
N LEU A 147 -19.17 -14.32 2.79
CA LEU A 147 -19.78 -13.01 2.50
C LEU A 147 -19.30 -12.45 1.16
N GLY A 148 -18.00 -12.53 0.86
CA GLY A 148 -17.43 -12.08 -0.41
C GLY A 148 -18.00 -12.87 -1.60
N ARG A 149 -18.09 -14.20 -1.50
CA ARG A 149 -18.70 -15.05 -2.53
C ARG A 149 -20.20 -14.76 -2.70
N ALA A 150 -20.92 -14.51 -1.61
CA ALA A 150 -22.33 -14.14 -1.67
C ALA A 150 -22.53 -12.78 -2.35
N TYR A 151 -21.68 -11.79 -2.05
CA TYR A 151 -21.69 -10.49 -2.71
C TYR A 151 -21.38 -10.62 -4.20
N LEU A 152 -20.34 -11.38 -4.57
CA LEU A 152 -20.00 -11.67 -5.96
C LEU A 152 -21.16 -12.34 -6.71
N ARG A 153 -21.77 -13.37 -6.12
CA ARG A 153 -22.94 -14.05 -6.68
C ARG A 153 -24.11 -13.11 -6.92
N ARG A 154 -24.32 -12.13 -6.03
CA ARG A 154 -25.38 -11.12 -6.16
C ARG A 154 -25.07 -10.10 -7.24
N GLN A 155 -23.80 -9.79 -7.48
CA GLN A 155 -23.37 -8.71 -8.36
C GLN A 155 -23.12 -9.17 -9.80
N VAL A 156 -22.72 -10.41 -10.03
CA VAL A 156 -22.35 -10.92 -11.36
C VAL A 156 -23.30 -12.05 -11.76
N ARG A 157 -23.94 -11.92 -12.92
CA ARG A 157 -24.98 -12.85 -13.40
C ARG A 157 -24.35 -14.11 -13.99
N ASP A 158 -23.38 -13.94 -14.88
CA ASP A 158 -22.70 -15.03 -15.58
C ASP A 158 -21.92 -15.94 -14.60
N PRO A 159 -22.19 -17.27 -14.56
CA PRO A 159 -21.46 -18.20 -13.71
C PRO A 159 -19.98 -18.37 -14.08
N VAL A 160 -19.60 -18.26 -15.35
CA VAL A 160 -18.21 -18.40 -15.82
C VAL A 160 -17.39 -17.20 -15.36
N VAL A 161 -17.90 -15.99 -15.58
CA VAL A 161 -17.25 -14.76 -15.11
C VAL A 161 -17.16 -14.73 -13.58
N ARG A 162 -18.16 -15.25 -12.87
CA ARG A 162 -18.10 -15.40 -11.40
C ARG A 162 -16.96 -16.30 -10.94
N GLU A 163 -16.74 -17.43 -11.60
CA GLU A 163 -15.64 -18.32 -11.25
C GLU A 163 -14.29 -17.64 -11.49
N GLN A 164 -14.12 -16.95 -12.62
CA GLN A 164 -12.92 -16.17 -12.94
C GLN A 164 -12.66 -15.04 -11.93
N LEU A 165 -13.71 -14.39 -11.42
CA LEU A 165 -13.61 -13.33 -10.41
C LEU A 165 -13.46 -13.86 -8.97
N THR A 166 -13.52 -15.18 -8.74
CA THR A 166 -13.46 -15.76 -7.38
C THR A 166 -12.00 -15.94 -6.93
N PRO A 167 -11.55 -15.27 -5.84
CA PRO A 167 -10.22 -15.50 -5.30
C PRO A 167 -10.00 -16.90 -4.73
N ARG A 168 -8.85 -17.49 -5.05
CA ARG A 168 -8.38 -18.80 -4.55
C ARG A 168 -7.43 -18.71 -3.35
N TYR A 169 -7.35 -17.55 -2.71
CA TYR A 169 -6.57 -17.30 -1.51
C TYR A 169 -7.47 -16.75 -0.39
N ALA A 170 -7.05 -16.89 0.87
CA ALA A 170 -7.83 -16.44 2.02
C ALA A 170 -8.03 -14.91 2.04
N VAL A 171 -9.18 -14.48 2.55
CA VAL A 171 -9.46 -13.03 2.73
C VAL A 171 -8.36 -12.42 3.60
N GLY A 172 -7.81 -11.29 3.15
CA GLY A 172 -6.79 -10.54 3.86
C GLY A 172 -5.33 -10.89 3.53
N CYS A 173 -5.06 -11.95 2.76
CA CYS A 173 -3.71 -12.14 2.17
C CYS A 173 -3.28 -10.97 1.25
N LYS A 174 -4.28 -10.29 0.69
CA LYS A 174 -4.19 -8.97 0.05
C LYS A 174 -5.09 -7.99 0.75
N ARG A 175 -4.82 -6.69 0.58
CA ARG A 175 -5.79 -5.64 0.93
C ARG A 175 -7.08 -5.86 0.13
N PRO A 176 -8.24 -6.12 0.78
CA PRO A 176 -9.50 -6.29 0.06
C PRO A 176 -9.94 -4.98 -0.62
N GLY A 177 -10.65 -5.11 -1.74
CA GLY A 177 -11.36 -4.02 -2.39
C GLY A 177 -12.73 -3.78 -1.76
N PHE A 178 -13.18 -2.53 -1.76
CA PHE A 178 -14.52 -2.15 -1.33
C PHE A 178 -15.16 -1.27 -2.39
N HIS A 179 -16.15 -1.80 -3.11
CA HIS A 179 -16.82 -1.06 -4.18
C HIS A 179 -18.24 -1.56 -4.45
N ASN A 180 -19.14 -0.62 -4.73
CA ASN A 180 -20.57 -0.91 -4.93
C ASN A 180 -20.92 -1.28 -6.38
N GLY A 181 -20.08 -0.91 -7.35
CA GLY A 181 -20.32 -1.15 -8.78
C GLY A 181 -19.28 -1.99 -9.52
N TYR A 182 -18.14 -2.30 -8.89
CA TYR A 182 -17.01 -2.94 -9.60
C TYR A 182 -17.38 -4.30 -10.17
N LEU A 183 -17.92 -5.18 -9.32
CA LEU A 183 -18.32 -6.52 -9.75
C LEU A 183 -19.46 -6.46 -10.76
N ALA A 184 -20.46 -5.61 -10.54
CA ALA A 184 -21.58 -5.45 -11.47
C ALA A 184 -21.18 -4.91 -12.85
N THR A 185 -20.01 -4.27 -12.98
CA THR A 185 -19.49 -3.75 -14.25
C THR A 185 -19.27 -4.85 -15.28
N PHE A 186 -18.94 -6.07 -14.83
CA PHE A 186 -18.74 -7.23 -15.71
C PHE A 186 -20.04 -7.83 -16.27
N ASN A 187 -21.22 -7.27 -15.95
CA ASN A 187 -22.48 -7.64 -16.63
C ASN A 187 -22.77 -6.77 -17.86
N ARG A 188 -21.92 -5.78 -18.17
CA ARG A 188 -22.13 -4.89 -19.31
C ARG A 188 -21.65 -5.58 -20.58
N ASP A 189 -22.40 -5.39 -21.66
CA ASP A 189 -22.07 -6.00 -22.96
C ASP A 189 -20.75 -5.49 -23.55
N ASN A 190 -20.32 -4.29 -23.15
CA ASN A 190 -19.07 -3.68 -23.60
C ASN A 190 -17.85 -3.98 -22.71
N VAL A 191 -17.98 -4.88 -21.72
CA VAL A 191 -16.90 -5.20 -20.79
C VAL A 191 -16.52 -6.68 -20.90
N ARG A 192 -15.25 -6.96 -21.23
CA ARG A 192 -14.69 -8.30 -21.29
C ARG A 192 -13.67 -8.52 -20.17
N LEU A 193 -13.83 -9.60 -19.41
CA LEU A 193 -12.80 -10.10 -18.50
C LEU A 193 -11.91 -11.09 -19.25
N VAL A 194 -10.60 -10.91 -19.18
CA VAL A 194 -9.60 -11.82 -19.75
C VAL A 194 -8.72 -12.34 -18.63
N THR A 195 -8.64 -13.66 -18.51
CA THR A 195 -7.81 -14.35 -17.50
C THR A 195 -6.60 -15.05 -18.10
N GLU A 196 -6.57 -15.15 -19.42
CA GLU A 196 -5.51 -15.70 -20.23
C GLU A 196 -4.24 -14.85 -20.07
N PRO A 197 -3.06 -15.46 -19.91
CA PRO A 197 -1.80 -14.73 -19.84
C PRO A 197 -1.58 -13.85 -21.07
N ILE A 198 -1.06 -12.65 -20.85
CA ILE A 198 -0.61 -11.76 -21.92
C ILE A 198 0.73 -12.33 -22.44
N ASP A 199 0.83 -12.48 -23.76
CA ASP A 199 2.07 -12.81 -24.45
C ASP A 199 2.90 -11.54 -24.67
N LYS A 200 2.32 -10.56 -25.37
CA LYS A 200 2.96 -9.28 -25.69
C LYS A 200 1.93 -8.19 -26.01
N ILE A 201 2.41 -6.96 -26.08
CA ILE A 201 1.68 -5.81 -26.59
C ILE A 201 2.19 -5.49 -27.99
N THR A 202 1.29 -5.43 -28.97
CA THR A 202 1.58 -4.98 -30.34
C THR A 202 1.32 -3.48 -30.45
N PRO A 203 1.66 -2.83 -31.58
CA PRO A 203 1.39 -1.39 -31.75
C PRO A 203 -0.08 -0.97 -31.53
N ASP A 204 -1.03 -1.89 -31.71
CA ASP A 204 -2.47 -1.65 -31.75
C ASP A 204 -3.31 -2.61 -30.88
N ALA A 205 -2.71 -3.60 -30.22
CA ALA A 205 -3.44 -4.62 -29.47
C ALA A 205 -2.67 -5.21 -28.28
N VAL A 206 -3.39 -5.91 -27.40
CA VAL A 206 -2.82 -6.83 -26.41
C VAL A 206 -3.04 -8.26 -26.91
N ALA A 207 -1.97 -9.02 -27.09
CA ALA A 207 -2.02 -10.42 -27.52
C ALA A 207 -1.91 -11.36 -26.32
N THR A 208 -2.75 -12.39 -26.28
CA THR A 208 -2.75 -13.42 -25.24
C THR A 208 -2.15 -14.73 -25.73
N THR A 209 -1.71 -15.58 -24.80
CA THR A 209 -0.97 -16.82 -25.11
C THR A 209 -1.80 -17.89 -25.84
N ASP A 210 -3.12 -17.75 -25.86
CA ASP A 210 -4.04 -18.61 -26.62
C ASP A 210 -4.19 -18.17 -28.10
N GLY A 211 -3.51 -17.10 -28.50
CA GLY A 211 -3.51 -16.59 -29.87
C GLY A 211 -4.59 -15.54 -30.14
N GLU A 212 -5.42 -15.18 -29.16
CA GLU A 212 -6.34 -14.05 -29.29
C GLU A 212 -5.61 -12.70 -29.25
N THR A 213 -6.18 -11.72 -29.93
CA THR A 213 -5.70 -10.33 -29.93
C THR A 213 -6.86 -9.39 -29.58
N HIS A 214 -6.56 -8.41 -28.73
CA HIS A 214 -7.52 -7.44 -28.24
C HIS A 214 -7.09 -6.05 -28.69
N GLU A 215 -7.66 -5.57 -29.80
CA GLU A 215 -7.36 -4.24 -30.33
C GLU A 215 -7.81 -3.13 -29.38
N ILE A 216 -6.94 -2.15 -29.15
CA ILE A 216 -7.15 -1.07 -28.19
C ILE A 216 -6.56 0.25 -28.68
N ASP A 217 -7.12 1.35 -28.18
CA ASP A 217 -6.63 2.71 -28.41
C ASP A 217 -5.92 3.26 -27.16
N VAL A 218 -6.27 2.75 -25.99
CA VAL A 218 -5.71 3.18 -24.69
C VAL A 218 -5.39 1.97 -23.81
N LEU A 219 -4.18 1.97 -23.26
CA LEU A 219 -3.70 1.01 -22.29
C LEU A 219 -3.56 1.66 -20.91
N ILE A 220 -4.39 1.23 -19.95
CA ILE A 220 -4.33 1.68 -18.56
C ILE A 220 -3.60 0.64 -17.71
N LEU A 221 -2.46 1.04 -17.14
CA LEU A 221 -1.69 0.23 -16.22
C LEU A 221 -2.15 0.48 -14.78
N ALA A 222 -2.92 -0.48 -14.24
CA ALA A 222 -3.32 -0.53 -12.83
C ALA A 222 -2.47 -1.55 -12.06
N THR A 223 -1.17 -1.57 -12.37
CA THR A 223 -0.18 -2.59 -12.00
C THR A 223 0.51 -2.32 -10.65
N GLY A 224 0.15 -1.23 -9.98
CA GLY A 224 0.50 -0.97 -8.59
C GLY A 224 1.80 -0.18 -8.44
N PHE A 225 2.55 -0.47 -7.37
CA PHE A 225 3.72 0.28 -6.98
C PHE A 225 4.82 -0.67 -6.49
N LYS A 226 6.08 -0.20 -6.54
CA LYS A 226 7.20 -0.87 -5.90
C LYS A 226 7.16 -0.58 -4.40
N VAL A 227 6.40 -1.38 -3.64
CA VAL A 227 6.14 -1.15 -2.21
C VAL A 227 7.26 -1.73 -1.37
N MET A 228 7.92 -0.88 -0.57
CA MET A 228 9.03 -1.29 0.32
C MET A 228 10.18 -2.01 -0.40
N ASP A 229 10.32 -1.74 -1.70
CA ASP A 229 11.42 -2.22 -2.54
C ASP A 229 12.70 -1.44 -2.16
N PRO A 230 13.76 -2.09 -1.67
CA PRO A 230 14.97 -1.41 -1.21
C PRO A 230 15.66 -0.53 -2.27
N ASP A 231 15.50 -0.87 -3.55
CA ASP A 231 16.15 -0.16 -4.67
C ASP A 231 15.31 1.03 -5.16
N SER A 232 14.03 1.07 -4.79
CA SER A 232 13.06 2.07 -5.28
C SER A 232 12.44 2.93 -4.18
N VAL A 233 12.52 2.49 -2.92
CA VAL A 233 11.98 3.18 -1.75
C VAL A 233 13.03 3.16 -0.64
N PRO A 234 13.62 4.32 -0.26
CA PRO A 234 13.28 5.67 -0.70
C PRO A 234 13.59 5.96 -2.16
N THR A 235 12.97 7.00 -2.73
CA THR A 235 13.11 7.39 -4.15
C THR A 235 14.44 8.07 -4.49
N PHE A 236 15.44 7.91 -3.62
CA PHE A 236 16.77 8.49 -3.73
C PHE A 236 17.76 7.60 -2.99
N ALA A 237 19.00 7.55 -3.47
CA ALA A 237 20.05 6.79 -2.80
C ALA A 237 20.36 7.38 -1.43
N VAL A 238 20.57 6.51 -0.44
CA VAL A 238 20.93 6.89 0.92
C VAL A 238 22.22 6.20 1.31
N THR A 239 23.24 7.00 1.60
CA THR A 239 24.55 6.55 2.09
C THR A 239 24.72 6.98 3.54
N GLY A 240 24.93 6.00 4.42
CA GLY A 240 25.17 6.19 5.84
C GLY A 240 26.67 6.30 6.18
N SER A 241 26.97 6.11 7.47
CA SER A 241 28.34 6.12 8.00
C SER A 241 29.20 5.06 7.31
N GLY A 242 30.47 5.38 7.05
CA GLY A 242 31.42 4.44 6.42
C GLY A 242 31.07 4.06 4.98
N GLY A 243 30.24 4.85 4.29
CA GLY A 243 29.86 4.59 2.89
C GLY A 243 28.80 3.49 2.71
N ARG A 244 28.17 3.03 3.78
CA ARG A 244 27.14 1.97 3.73
C ARG A 244 25.90 2.44 2.99
N SER A 245 25.47 1.70 1.97
CA SER A 245 24.18 1.94 1.29
C SER A 245 23.01 1.39 2.11
N LEU A 246 21.91 2.16 2.22
CA LEU A 246 20.68 1.71 2.89
C LEU A 246 20.01 0.55 2.16
N SER A 247 19.96 0.60 0.82
CA SER A 247 19.36 -0.48 0.02
C SER A 247 20.13 -1.79 0.24
N ARG A 248 21.46 -1.73 0.19
CA ARG A 248 22.34 -2.87 0.46
C ARG A 248 22.20 -3.39 1.88
N PHE A 249 22.08 -2.52 2.87
CA PHE A 249 21.84 -2.94 4.26
C PHE A 249 20.54 -3.75 4.38
N TRP A 250 19.43 -3.29 3.78
CA TRP A 250 18.19 -4.06 3.79
C TRP A 250 18.24 -5.32 2.94
N ASP A 251 19.03 -5.32 1.87
CA ASP A 251 19.25 -6.48 1.02
C ASP A 251 19.95 -7.62 1.79
N GLU A 252 20.99 -7.27 2.56
CA GLU A 252 21.83 -8.19 3.35
C GLU A 252 21.20 -8.58 4.70
N HIS A 253 20.41 -7.69 5.32
CA HIS A 253 19.91 -7.87 6.69
C HIS A 253 18.39 -7.95 6.82
N ARG A 254 17.67 -8.07 5.69
CA ARG A 254 16.20 -7.95 5.60
C ARG A 254 15.73 -6.52 5.91
N LEU A 255 14.50 -6.20 5.52
CA LEU A 255 13.90 -4.88 5.77
C LEU A 255 13.76 -4.65 7.28
N GLN A 256 14.42 -3.64 7.84
CA GLN A 256 14.31 -3.32 9.26
C GLN A 256 14.56 -1.85 9.57
N ALA A 257 13.85 -1.35 10.57
CA ALA A 257 14.05 -0.03 11.16
C ALA A 257 13.48 -0.04 12.59
N TYR A 258 14.24 0.48 13.55
CA TYR A 258 13.80 0.61 14.93
C TYR A 258 12.54 1.50 14.99
N GLU A 259 11.47 0.93 15.55
CA GLU A 259 10.12 1.53 15.57
C GLU A 259 9.64 2.02 14.19
N GLY A 260 10.20 1.49 13.09
CA GLY A 260 9.93 1.94 11.73
C GLY A 260 10.37 3.37 11.41
N VAL A 261 11.28 3.95 12.21
CA VAL A 261 11.71 5.34 12.08
C VAL A 261 13.20 5.46 11.75
N THR A 262 14.09 4.74 12.45
CA THR A 262 15.54 4.93 12.30
C THR A 262 16.26 3.61 12.05
N VAL A 263 17.41 3.65 11.36
CA VAL A 263 18.21 2.47 11.01
C VAL A 263 19.64 2.65 11.55
N PRO A 264 20.24 1.65 12.22
CA PRO A 264 21.64 1.72 12.66
C PRO A 264 22.60 1.97 11.49
N GLY A 265 23.63 2.79 11.69
CA GLY A 265 24.59 3.17 10.64
C GLY A 265 24.14 4.37 9.80
N PHE A 266 22.90 4.86 9.96
CA PHE A 266 22.34 6.01 9.25
C PHE A 266 22.01 7.14 10.23
N PRO A 267 23.02 7.81 10.82
CA PRO A 267 22.80 8.86 11.80
C PRO A 267 21.99 10.01 11.19
N ASN A 268 21.16 10.64 12.02
CA ASN A 268 20.31 11.78 11.66
C ASN A 268 19.30 11.55 10.53
N LEU A 269 19.18 10.33 10.01
CA LEU A 269 18.13 9.92 9.10
C LEU A 269 16.93 9.41 9.89
N PHE A 270 15.77 9.97 9.59
CA PHE A 270 14.48 9.51 10.07
C PHE A 270 13.58 9.18 8.88
N THR A 271 12.74 8.16 9.04
CA THR A 271 11.79 7.73 8.02
C THR A 271 10.36 7.84 8.55
N VAL A 272 9.46 8.27 7.67
CA VAL A 272 8.03 8.11 7.82
C VAL A 272 7.58 7.02 6.85
N PHE A 273 7.01 5.95 7.38
CA PHE A 273 6.78 4.66 6.74
C PHE A 273 8.06 3.84 6.51
N GLY A 274 8.92 3.69 7.52
CA GLY A 274 9.98 2.68 7.49
C GLY A 274 9.48 1.25 7.76
N PRO A 275 10.31 0.21 7.53
CA PRO A 275 9.96 -1.18 7.80
C PRO A 275 9.44 -1.40 9.21
N TYR A 276 8.36 -2.15 9.36
CA TYR A 276 7.66 -2.37 10.64
C TYR A 276 7.22 -1.07 11.34
N GLY A 277 7.01 0.02 10.61
CA GLY A 277 6.40 1.25 11.13
C GLY A 277 4.88 1.21 11.14
N TYR A 278 4.27 0.46 10.22
CA TYR A 278 2.85 0.51 9.93
C TYR A 278 2.09 -0.73 10.39
N VAL A 279 0.98 -0.53 11.10
CA VAL A 279 0.08 -1.58 11.59
C VAL A 279 -1.14 -1.80 10.69
N GLY A 280 -1.21 -1.23 9.48
CA GLY A 280 -2.39 -1.43 8.60
C GLY A 280 -3.60 -0.53 8.92
N SER A 281 -3.46 0.40 9.87
CA SER A 281 -4.50 1.34 10.32
C SER A 281 -4.61 2.58 9.42
N SER A 282 -5.05 3.72 9.95
CA SER A 282 -5.02 5.01 9.26
C SER A 282 -3.59 5.46 8.97
N TYR A 283 -3.34 5.95 7.75
CA TYR A 283 -2.06 6.55 7.36
C TYR A 283 -1.74 7.80 8.20
N PHE A 284 -2.76 8.55 8.65
CA PHE A 284 -2.56 9.68 9.56
C PHE A 284 -2.06 9.23 10.93
N ALA A 285 -2.55 8.10 11.44
CA ALA A 285 -2.09 7.57 12.74
C ALA A 285 -0.62 7.13 12.69
N LEU A 286 -0.19 6.58 11.55
CA LEU A 286 1.21 6.28 11.29
C LEU A 286 2.07 7.55 11.32
N ILE A 287 1.69 8.57 10.53
CA ILE A 287 2.42 9.84 10.44
C ILE A 287 2.52 10.49 11.83
N GLU A 288 1.42 10.54 12.59
CA GLU A 288 1.38 11.12 13.93
C GLU A 288 2.32 10.39 14.89
N ALA A 289 2.28 9.06 14.92
CA ALA A 289 3.14 8.28 15.81
C ALA A 289 4.63 8.42 15.45
N GLN A 290 4.97 8.32 14.17
CA GLN A 290 6.37 8.43 13.74
C GLN A 290 6.91 9.85 13.88
N THR A 291 6.10 10.87 13.60
CA THR A 291 6.47 12.26 13.86
C THR A 291 6.70 12.50 15.35
N HIS A 292 5.86 11.92 16.23
CA HIS A 292 6.07 12.02 17.68
C HIS A 292 7.41 11.41 18.08
N HIS A 293 7.75 10.25 17.51
CA HIS A 293 9.03 9.59 17.75
C HIS A 293 10.21 10.50 17.36
N ILE A 294 10.18 11.00 16.12
CA ILE A 294 11.22 11.89 15.56
C ILE A 294 11.37 13.13 16.43
N VAL A 295 10.27 13.80 16.79
CA VAL A 295 10.30 15.01 17.62
C VAL A 295 10.89 14.75 19.00
N ARG A 296 10.66 13.58 19.61
CA ARG A 296 11.31 13.23 20.89
C ARG A 296 12.83 13.13 20.75
N CYS A 297 13.31 12.49 19.69
CA CYS A 297 14.75 12.41 19.38
C CYS A 297 15.34 13.81 19.15
N LEU A 298 14.71 14.64 18.31
CA LEU A 298 15.21 15.98 18.00
C LEU A 298 15.23 16.90 19.23
N LYS A 299 14.18 16.87 20.07
CA LYS A 299 14.15 17.61 21.34
C LYS A 299 15.22 17.14 22.32
N ARG A 300 15.54 15.83 22.35
CA ARG A 300 16.63 15.31 23.19
C ARG A 300 17.98 15.77 22.67
N ALA A 301 18.19 15.77 21.36
CA ALA A 301 19.41 16.26 20.74
C ALA A 301 19.63 17.75 21.01
N GLU A 302 18.59 18.57 20.84
CA GLU A 302 18.61 20.01 21.14
C GLU A 302 19.01 20.28 22.60
N ARG A 303 18.38 19.60 23.57
CA ARG A 303 18.69 19.76 24.99
C ARG A 303 20.13 19.37 25.35
N LEU A 304 20.70 18.39 24.63
CA LEU A 304 22.06 17.91 24.85
C LEU A 304 23.11 18.68 24.04
N GLY A 305 22.70 19.59 23.15
CA GLY A 305 23.59 20.19 22.17
C GLY A 305 24.17 19.16 21.18
N ALA A 306 23.55 17.99 21.04
CA ALA A 306 24.04 16.93 20.17
C ALA A 306 23.78 17.26 18.70
N THR A 307 24.77 16.98 17.85
CA THR A 307 24.68 17.16 16.40
C THR A 307 24.39 15.87 15.66
N ARG A 308 24.56 14.73 16.34
CA ARG A 308 24.37 13.37 15.82
C ARG A 308 23.42 12.57 16.72
N VAL A 309 22.45 11.92 16.08
CA VAL A 309 21.44 11.04 16.69
C VAL A 309 21.45 9.74 15.92
N GLU A 310 21.74 8.64 16.59
CA GLU A 310 21.76 7.31 15.96
C GLU A 310 21.21 6.26 16.91
N VAL A 311 20.34 5.39 16.42
CA VAL A 311 19.85 4.24 17.19
C VAL A 311 20.95 3.21 17.34
N SER A 312 21.07 2.58 18.50
CA SER A 312 22.01 1.48 18.71
C SER A 312 21.61 0.23 17.91
N GLU A 313 22.60 -0.57 17.52
CA GLU A 313 22.36 -1.87 16.88
C GLU A 313 21.56 -2.79 17.80
N GLU A 314 21.91 -2.83 19.09
CA GLU A 314 21.21 -3.64 20.09
C GLU A 314 19.71 -3.31 20.19
N ALA A 315 19.35 -2.03 20.21
CA ALA A 315 17.96 -1.62 20.27
C ALA A 315 17.19 -2.02 19.00
N ASN A 316 17.80 -1.83 17.83
CA ASN A 316 17.24 -2.26 16.56
C ASN A 316 17.04 -3.78 16.52
N ASP A 317 18.04 -4.57 16.90
CA ASP A 317 17.99 -6.02 16.85
C ASP A 317 16.95 -6.57 17.82
N ARG A 318 16.85 -6.00 19.03
CA ARG A 318 15.80 -6.33 20.00
C ARG A 318 14.41 -6.06 19.43
N TYR A 319 14.21 -4.90 18.82
CA TYR A 319 12.95 -4.53 18.19
C TYR A 319 12.60 -5.46 17.02
N PHE A 320 13.57 -5.72 16.13
CA PHE A 320 13.35 -6.55 14.96
C PHE A 320 13.06 -8.01 15.35
N ALA A 321 13.80 -8.57 16.31
CA ALA A 321 13.52 -9.90 16.86
C ALA A 321 12.11 -10.00 17.46
N GLU A 322 11.64 -8.94 18.12
CA GLU A 322 10.26 -8.85 18.61
C GLU A 322 9.23 -8.94 17.47
N MET A 323 9.45 -8.19 16.37
CA MET A 323 8.56 -8.22 15.20
C MET A 323 8.52 -9.62 14.58
N MET A 324 9.70 -10.23 14.38
CA MET A 324 9.84 -11.56 13.79
C MET A 324 9.16 -12.64 14.62
N ARG A 325 9.22 -12.54 15.95
CA ARG A 325 8.54 -13.47 16.86
C ARG A 325 7.02 -13.32 16.82
N ARG A 326 6.49 -12.10 16.67
CA ARG A 326 5.04 -11.83 16.71
C ARG A 326 4.33 -12.09 15.38
N ARG A 327 5.06 -12.09 14.26
CA ARG A 327 4.49 -12.09 12.90
C ARG A 327 3.51 -13.23 12.59
N HIS A 328 3.74 -14.42 13.13
CA HIS A 328 2.92 -15.61 12.87
C HIS A 328 1.48 -15.53 13.41
N ARG A 329 1.12 -14.49 14.17
CA ARG A 329 -0.27 -14.21 14.59
C ARG A 329 -1.08 -13.52 13.51
N GLN A 330 -0.41 -12.92 12.54
CA GLN A 330 -1.02 -12.12 11.50
C GLN A 330 -1.62 -13.02 10.40
N ILE A 331 -2.52 -12.45 9.62
CA ILE A 331 -3.29 -13.08 8.56
C ILE A 331 -2.44 -13.57 7.38
N PHE A 332 -1.25 -13.01 7.19
CA PHE A 332 -0.39 -13.30 6.03
C PHE A 332 0.30 -14.67 6.09
N TRP A 333 0.23 -15.38 7.23
CA TRP A 333 0.83 -16.69 7.46
C TRP A 333 -0.15 -17.85 7.27
N GLN A 334 -1.20 -17.64 6.48
CA GLN A 334 -2.06 -18.72 6.02
C GLN A 334 -1.48 -19.37 4.77
N ASP A 335 -1.62 -20.68 4.62
CA ASP A 335 -1.05 -21.47 3.51
C ASP A 335 -1.40 -20.90 2.12
N SER A 336 -2.64 -20.44 1.96
CA SER A 336 -3.12 -19.92 0.68
C SER A 336 -2.62 -18.50 0.34
N CYS A 337 -1.94 -17.79 1.24
CA CYS A 337 -1.46 -16.43 0.96
C CYS A 337 -0.36 -16.37 -0.10
N GLY A 338 0.40 -17.47 -0.29
CA GLY A 338 1.34 -17.58 -1.41
C GLY A 338 0.67 -17.47 -2.79
N LEU A 339 -0.58 -17.93 -2.90
CA LEU A 339 -1.39 -17.84 -4.14
C LEU A 339 -1.89 -16.41 -4.40
N ALA A 340 -1.79 -15.52 -3.42
CA ALA A 340 -2.32 -14.19 -3.57
C ALA A 340 -1.46 -13.37 -4.53
N ASN A 341 -0.12 -13.47 -4.54
CA ASN A 341 0.77 -12.55 -5.25
C ASN A 341 0.54 -11.09 -4.79
N SER A 342 0.81 -10.85 -3.51
CA SER A 342 0.49 -9.61 -2.78
C SER A 342 1.73 -8.73 -2.61
N TYR A 343 1.59 -7.42 -2.83
CA TYR A 343 2.68 -6.44 -2.64
C TYR A 343 3.15 -6.29 -1.18
N TYR A 344 2.48 -6.95 -0.23
CA TYR A 344 2.90 -6.95 1.16
C TYR A 344 4.13 -7.81 1.43
N PHE A 345 4.41 -8.81 0.59
CA PHE A 345 5.53 -9.73 0.79
C PHE A 345 6.78 -9.19 0.11
N ASP A 346 7.90 -9.21 0.83
CA ASP A 346 9.22 -8.93 0.27
C ASP A 346 9.86 -10.20 -0.33
N LYS A 347 11.07 -10.05 -0.89
CA LYS A 347 11.85 -11.16 -1.45
C LYS A 347 12.21 -12.27 -0.44
N ASN A 348 12.16 -11.97 0.86
CA ASN A 348 12.46 -12.91 1.94
C ASN A 348 11.20 -13.63 2.45
N GLY A 349 10.03 -13.36 1.85
CA GLY A 349 8.72 -13.85 2.30
C GLY A 349 8.21 -13.16 3.56
N ASP A 350 8.82 -12.04 3.99
CA ASP A 350 8.35 -11.25 5.11
C ASP A 350 7.26 -10.28 4.70
N VAL A 351 6.38 -9.96 5.65
CA VAL A 351 5.50 -8.79 5.55
C VAL A 351 5.99 -7.75 6.54
N PRO A 352 6.67 -6.68 6.11
CA PRO A 352 7.28 -5.66 6.97
C PRO A 352 6.25 -4.69 7.57
N LEU A 353 5.09 -5.22 7.95
CA LEU A 353 4.06 -4.53 8.74
C LEU A 353 4.22 -4.90 10.20
N ARG A 354 4.08 -3.92 11.09
CA ARG A 354 4.21 -4.12 12.53
C ARG A 354 3.09 -5.04 13.05
N PRO A 355 3.41 -6.19 13.68
CA PRO A 355 2.42 -7.04 14.34
C PRO A 355 2.01 -6.41 15.69
N GLY A 356 1.08 -5.45 15.65
CA GLY A 356 0.63 -4.71 16.82
C GLY A 356 -0.62 -3.87 16.56
N THR A 357 -1.05 -3.16 17.59
CA THR A 357 -2.27 -2.32 17.57
C THR A 357 -1.93 -0.84 17.39
N THR A 358 -2.87 -0.02 16.90
CA THR A 358 -2.64 1.43 16.81
C THR A 358 -2.37 2.07 18.18
N PRO A 359 -3.12 1.74 19.26
CA PRO A 359 -2.81 2.22 20.61
C PRO A 359 -1.41 1.84 21.09
N GLU A 360 -0.93 0.61 20.82
CA GLU A 360 0.44 0.19 21.14
C GLU A 360 1.47 1.08 20.45
N VAL A 361 1.31 1.35 19.16
CA VAL A 361 2.22 2.25 18.41
C VAL A 361 2.22 3.67 18.96
N TYR A 362 1.04 4.18 19.34
CA TYR A 362 0.90 5.48 19.98
C TYR A 362 1.52 5.54 21.38
N TRP A 363 1.53 4.44 22.11
CA TRP A 363 2.21 4.35 23.40
C TRP A 363 3.73 4.30 23.19
N ARG A 364 4.22 3.42 22.30
CA ARG A 364 5.65 3.23 21.99
C ARG A 364 6.29 4.52 21.47
N SER A 365 5.66 5.20 20.50
CA SER A 365 6.17 6.49 20.00
C SER A 365 6.36 7.57 21.08
N ARG A 366 5.60 7.49 22.17
CA ARG A 366 5.67 8.43 23.31
C ARG A 366 6.58 7.95 24.45
N ARG A 367 6.89 6.65 24.51
CA ARG A 367 7.50 5.99 25.67
C ARG A 367 8.72 5.12 25.36
N PHE A 368 9.11 4.96 24.10
CA PHE A 368 10.37 4.27 23.75
C PHE A 368 11.54 4.92 24.50
N ASP A 369 12.53 4.10 24.82
CA ASP A 369 13.68 4.53 25.60
C ASP A 369 14.58 5.44 24.76
N LEU A 370 14.88 6.64 25.26
CA LEU A 370 15.80 7.54 24.55
C LEU A 370 17.26 7.07 24.71
N ASP A 371 17.56 6.20 25.66
CA ASP A 371 18.89 5.61 25.83
C ASP A 371 19.18 4.51 24.78
N ASP A 372 18.16 4.10 24.02
CA ASP A 372 18.35 3.33 22.78
C ASP A 372 19.08 4.15 21.68
N TYR A 373 19.24 5.46 21.88
CA TYR A 373 19.94 6.36 20.96
C TYR A 373 21.25 6.88 21.55
N ARG A 374 22.27 6.98 20.68
CA ARG A 374 23.50 7.73 20.94
C ARG A 374 23.33 9.17 20.46
N PHE A 375 23.52 10.11 21.37
CA PHE A 375 23.52 11.55 21.11
C PHE A 375 24.95 12.07 21.26
N THR A 376 25.60 12.50 20.18
CA THR A 376 26.97 13.02 20.21
C THR A 376 27.08 14.40 19.55
N GLY A 377 28.06 15.19 20.00
CA GLY A 377 28.35 16.54 19.52
C GLY A 377 29.24 16.56 18.29
#